data_AF-A0A9J6FV87-F1
#
_entry.id   AF-A0A9J6FV87-F1
#
_cell.length_a   1.000
_cell.length_b   1.000
_cell.length_c   1.000
_cell.angle_alpha   90.00
_cell.angle_beta   90.00
_cell.angle_gamma   90.00
#
_symmetry.space_group_name_H-M   'P 1'
#
loop_
_entity.id
_entity.type
_entity.pdbx_description
1 polymer ?
#
loop_
_entity_poly.entity_id
_entity_poly.type
_entity_poly.pdbx_seq_one_letter_code
_entity_poly.pdbx_strand_id
1 'polypeptide(L)'
;MASESDFKREMRKEIRELKSGLDYMTKDVEDLKKECAALKKENSQLKTKNEEIAQELAELRGMAKENSLRITAQDQYSRNKNLEVKGIPQEKDENLVAVLTKVGDALGEQISEHDVEICHRIPARRNTAGGQDSVQVQSPSSDATPGIVVVFKNR
;
A
#
# COMPACT_ATOMS: atom_id res chain seq x y z
N MET A 1 2.76 54.50 -73.60
CA MET A 1 3.11 55.19 -72.33
C MET A 1 2.23 54.73 -71.17
N ALA A 2 1.90 53.43 -71.08
CA ALA A 2 1.04 52.87 -70.02
C ALA A 2 1.70 51.67 -69.31
N SER A 3 3.02 51.67 -69.12
CA SER A 3 3.72 50.51 -68.52
C SER A 3 4.31 50.80 -67.14
N GLU A 4 4.86 52.00 -66.90
CA GLU A 4 5.58 52.28 -65.66
C GLU A 4 4.65 52.69 -64.49
N SER A 5 3.62 53.48 -64.78
CA SER A 5 2.65 53.94 -63.77
C SER A 5 1.81 52.79 -63.20
N ASP A 6 1.37 51.87 -64.06
CA ASP A 6 0.59 50.69 -63.68
C ASP A 6 1.45 49.68 -62.90
N PHE A 7 2.69 49.44 -63.33
CA PHE A 7 3.64 48.63 -62.57
C PHE A 7 3.89 49.19 -61.16
N LYS A 8 4.12 50.50 -61.04
CA LYS A 8 4.27 51.17 -59.74
C LYS A 8 3.00 51.07 -58.88
N ARG A 9 1.80 51.06 -59.48
CA ARG A 9 0.53 50.87 -58.75
C ARG A 9 0.41 49.45 -58.20
N GLU A 10 0.71 48.44 -58.99
CA GLU A 10 0.62 47.03 -58.55
C GLU A 10 1.66 46.73 -57.47
N MET A 11 2.90 47.18 -57.65
CA MET A 11 3.92 47.06 -56.59
C MET A 11 3.49 47.69 -55.26
N ARG A 12 2.85 48.87 -55.30
CA ARG A 12 2.32 49.50 -54.07
C ARG A 12 1.16 48.73 -53.45
N LYS A 13 0.42 47.95 -54.23
CA LYS A 13 -0.63 47.08 -53.71
C LYS A 13 -0.03 45.85 -53.05
N GLU A 14 0.90 45.15 -53.71
CA GLU A 14 1.61 44.01 -53.14
C GLU A 14 2.37 44.37 -51.86
N ILE A 15 3.08 45.52 -51.84
CA ILE A 15 3.76 46.01 -50.63
C ILE A 15 2.77 46.24 -49.48
N ARG A 16 1.56 46.73 -49.77
CA ARG A 16 0.53 46.92 -48.73
C ARG A 16 0.01 45.59 -48.21
N GLU A 17 -0.25 44.63 -49.09
CA GLU A 17 -0.70 43.29 -48.72
C GLU A 17 0.37 42.55 -47.90
N LEU A 18 1.64 42.62 -48.31
CA LEU A 18 2.78 42.08 -47.56
C LEU A 18 2.90 42.72 -46.18
N LYS A 19 2.74 44.05 -46.09
CA LYS A 19 2.76 44.76 -44.81
C LYS A 19 1.64 44.28 -43.90
N SER A 20 0.43 44.13 -44.41
CA SER A 20 -0.68 43.59 -43.63
C SER A 20 -0.40 42.16 -43.16
N GLY A 21 0.11 41.28 -44.03
CA GLY A 21 0.53 39.93 -43.65
C GLY A 21 1.60 39.91 -42.56
N LEU A 22 2.58 40.81 -42.64
CA LEU A 22 3.62 40.98 -41.62
C LEU A 22 3.05 41.45 -40.28
N ASP A 23 2.10 42.39 -40.30
CA ASP A 23 1.42 42.88 -39.09
C ASP A 23 0.63 41.75 -38.41
N TYR A 24 -0.03 40.87 -39.18
CA TYR A 24 -0.71 39.69 -38.64
C TYR A 24 0.28 38.69 -38.04
N MET A 25 1.34 38.32 -38.78
CA MET A 25 2.36 37.40 -38.26
C MET A 25 3.04 37.94 -36.99
N THR A 26 3.24 39.25 -36.91
CA THR A 26 3.82 39.88 -35.71
C THR A 26 2.91 39.68 -34.50
N LYS A 27 1.59 39.83 -34.66
CA LYS A 27 0.61 39.58 -33.60
C LYS A 27 0.61 38.10 -33.18
N ASP A 28 0.59 37.18 -34.13
CA ASP A 28 0.62 35.74 -33.83
C ASP A 28 1.89 35.36 -33.06
N VAL A 29 3.04 35.93 -33.43
CA VAL A 29 4.31 35.72 -32.72
C VAL A 29 4.25 36.29 -31.30
N GLU A 30 3.61 37.44 -31.09
CA GLU A 30 3.41 38.01 -29.75
C GLU A 30 2.50 37.16 -28.88
N ASP A 31 1.42 36.63 -29.44
CA ASP A 31 0.48 35.78 -28.71
C ASP A 31 1.09 34.42 -28.37
N LEU A 32 1.81 33.79 -29.32
CA LEU A 32 2.57 32.57 -29.04
C LEU A 32 3.64 32.77 -27.95
N LYS A 33 4.28 33.95 -27.90
CA LYS A 33 5.22 34.28 -26.81
C LYS A 33 4.52 34.33 -25.45
N LYS A 34 3.31 34.91 -25.38
CA LYS A 34 2.52 34.95 -24.14
C LYS A 34 2.12 33.55 -23.70
N GLU A 35 1.62 32.72 -24.61
CA GLU A 35 1.25 31.33 -24.32
C GLU A 35 2.46 30.50 -23.86
N CYS A 36 3.61 30.64 -24.54
CA CYS A 36 4.85 29.98 -24.14
C CYS A 36 5.30 30.41 -22.74
N ALA A 37 5.13 31.68 -22.37
CA ALA A 37 5.45 32.16 -21.03
C ALA A 37 4.48 31.59 -19.97
N ALA A 38 3.18 31.50 -20.29
CA ALA A 38 2.17 30.90 -19.43
C ALA A 38 2.45 29.41 -19.19
N LEU A 39 2.70 28.64 -20.26
CA LEU A 39 3.03 27.21 -20.17
C LEU A 39 4.31 26.96 -19.37
N LYS A 40 5.34 27.80 -19.52
CA LYS A 40 6.56 27.70 -18.69
C LYS A 40 6.26 27.90 -17.21
N LYS A 41 5.40 28.87 -16.87
CA LYS A 41 4.99 29.13 -15.49
C LYS A 41 4.21 27.95 -14.91
N GLU A 42 3.22 27.45 -15.65
CA GLU A 42 2.42 26.30 -15.23
C GLU A 42 3.28 25.04 -15.03
N ASN A 43 4.18 24.75 -15.98
CA ASN A 43 5.09 23.61 -15.87
C ASN A 43 6.02 23.73 -14.64
N SER A 44 6.50 24.94 -14.34
CA SER A 44 7.26 25.18 -13.09
C SER A 44 6.42 24.88 -11.85
N GLN A 45 5.16 25.33 -11.81
CA GLN A 45 4.26 25.08 -10.69
C GLN A 45 3.93 23.59 -10.52
N LEU A 46 3.70 22.88 -11.64
CA LEU A 46 3.45 21.44 -11.63
C LEU A 46 4.66 20.65 -11.13
N LYS A 47 5.88 21.06 -11.50
CA LYS A 47 7.10 20.45 -10.96
C LYS A 47 7.21 20.59 -9.45
N THR A 48 7.00 21.79 -8.93
CA THR A 48 7.01 22.03 -7.48
C THR A 48 5.97 21.18 -6.75
N LYS A 49 4.72 21.14 -7.25
CA LYS A 49 3.67 20.29 -6.65
C LYS A 49 4.02 18.81 -6.67
N ASN A 50 4.62 18.33 -7.75
CA ASN A 50 5.06 16.93 -7.84
C ASN A 50 6.16 16.61 -6.82
N GLU A 51 7.09 17.54 -6.58
CA GLU A 51 8.12 17.40 -5.56
C GLU A 51 7.52 17.38 -4.14
N GLU A 52 6.57 18.27 -3.85
CA GLU A 52 5.84 18.31 -2.58
C GLU A 52 5.06 17.00 -2.34
N ILE A 53 4.29 16.53 -3.32
CA ILE A 53 3.54 15.27 -3.23
C ILE A 53 4.49 14.07 -3.04
N ALA A 54 5.65 14.07 -3.71
CA ALA A 54 6.63 13.01 -3.55
C ALA A 54 7.22 12.97 -2.12
N GLN A 55 7.43 14.14 -1.51
CA GLN A 55 7.88 14.24 -0.11
C GLN A 55 6.80 13.74 0.86
N GLU A 56 5.55 14.22 0.72
CA GLU A 56 4.43 13.76 1.54
C GLU A 56 4.21 12.24 1.45
N LEU A 57 4.34 11.66 0.24
CA LEU A 57 4.25 10.22 0.05
C LEU A 57 5.38 9.46 0.76
N ALA A 58 6.61 10.01 0.78
CA ALA A 58 7.72 9.39 1.47
C ALA A 58 7.50 9.41 3.00
N GLU A 59 7.01 10.53 3.54
CA GLU A 59 6.67 10.68 4.96
C GLU A 59 5.55 9.71 5.38
N LEU A 60 4.45 9.69 4.64
CA LEU A 60 3.32 8.79 4.91
C LEU A 60 3.73 7.31 4.87
N ARG A 61 4.57 6.92 3.92
CA ARG A 61 5.14 5.57 3.86
C ARG A 61 6.01 5.25 5.08
N GLY A 62 6.80 6.23 5.53
CA GLY A 62 7.58 6.13 6.76
C GLY A 62 6.71 5.87 7.98
N MET A 63 5.69 6.70 8.18
CA MET A 63 4.73 6.58 9.28
C MET A 63 3.97 5.25 9.24
N ALA A 64 3.52 4.82 8.06
CA ALA A 64 2.82 3.54 7.90
C ALA A 64 3.71 2.36 8.29
N LYS A 65 4.99 2.39 7.88
CA LYS A 65 5.97 1.36 8.26
C LYS A 65 6.22 1.37 9.76
N GLU A 66 6.40 2.52 10.37
CA GLU A 66 6.60 2.64 11.82
C GLU A 66 5.39 2.10 12.59
N ASN A 67 4.18 2.49 12.21
CA ASN A 67 2.95 2.00 12.83
C ASN A 67 2.82 0.47 12.69
N SER A 68 3.15 -0.09 11.52
CA SER A 68 3.16 -1.54 11.32
C SER A 68 4.15 -2.25 12.26
N LEU A 69 5.34 -1.68 12.46
CA LEU A 69 6.32 -2.21 13.42
C LEU A 69 5.82 -2.11 14.85
N ARG A 70 5.19 -0.99 15.23
CA ARG A 70 4.61 -0.80 16.57
C ARG A 70 3.48 -1.80 16.85
N ILE A 71 2.57 -2.00 15.88
CA ILE A 71 1.50 -3.00 15.99
C ILE A 71 2.10 -4.39 16.15
N THR A 72 3.09 -4.74 15.33
CA THR A 72 3.76 -6.04 15.43
C THR A 72 4.41 -6.22 16.81
N ALA A 73 5.10 -5.21 17.32
CA ALA A 73 5.71 -5.24 18.64
C ALA A 73 4.66 -5.40 19.75
N GLN A 74 3.51 -4.72 19.64
CA GLN A 74 2.41 -4.83 20.58
C GLN A 74 1.75 -6.22 20.54
N ASP A 75 1.53 -6.78 19.36
CA ASP A 75 1.02 -8.14 19.20
C ASP A 75 1.97 -9.18 19.81
N GLN A 76 3.27 -9.02 19.58
CA GLN A 76 4.29 -9.88 20.20
C GLN A 76 4.30 -9.72 21.72
N TYR A 77 4.21 -8.49 22.22
CA TYR A 77 4.14 -8.23 23.66
C TYR A 77 2.90 -8.88 24.29
N SER A 78 1.74 -8.79 23.64
CA SER A 78 0.51 -9.43 24.09
C SER A 78 0.56 -10.96 24.06
N ARG A 79 1.39 -11.55 23.18
CA ARG A 79 1.54 -13.02 23.04
C ARG A 79 2.74 -13.58 23.78
N ASN A 80 3.63 -12.74 24.31
CA ASN A 80 4.86 -13.16 24.97
C ASN A 80 4.62 -14.08 26.19
N LYS A 81 3.43 -14.00 26.80
CA LYS A 81 3.02 -14.84 27.93
C LYS A 81 2.07 -15.97 27.54
N ASN A 82 1.83 -16.16 26.25
CA ASN A 82 0.96 -17.21 25.75
C ASN A 82 1.79 -18.48 25.50
N LEU A 83 1.29 -19.62 25.97
CA LEU A 83 1.87 -20.92 25.64
C LEU A 83 1.05 -21.57 24.52
N GLU A 84 1.72 -22.07 23.49
CA GLU A 84 1.12 -22.88 22.43
C GLU A 84 1.50 -24.36 22.64
N VAL A 85 0.51 -25.20 22.92
CA VAL A 85 0.66 -26.65 23.10
C VAL A 85 0.25 -27.35 21.81
N LYS A 86 1.15 -28.18 21.25
CA LYS A 86 0.92 -28.94 20.01
C LYS A 86 0.96 -30.44 20.28
N GLY A 87 0.37 -31.21 19.37
CA GLY A 87 0.38 -32.68 19.42
C GLY A 87 -0.66 -33.29 20.36
N ILE A 88 -1.62 -32.48 20.83
CA ILE A 88 -2.75 -32.96 21.64
C ILE A 88 -3.91 -33.31 20.68
N PRO A 89 -4.35 -34.58 20.60
CA PRO A 89 -5.52 -34.99 19.84
C PRO A 89 -6.76 -34.19 20.24
N GLN A 90 -7.64 -33.92 19.29
CA GLN A 90 -8.90 -33.21 19.55
C GLN A 90 -10.00 -34.21 19.83
N GLU A 91 -10.72 -34.02 20.95
CA GLU A 91 -11.91 -34.79 21.27
C GLU A 91 -13.18 -33.96 21.13
N LYS A 92 -14.31 -34.63 20.90
CA LYS A 92 -15.62 -33.99 20.85
C LYS A 92 -16.03 -33.65 22.30
N ASP A 93 -16.35 -32.39 22.56
CA ASP A 93 -16.69 -31.86 23.89
C ASP A 93 -15.54 -31.97 24.92
N GLU A 94 -14.33 -31.64 24.49
CA GLU A 94 -13.14 -31.65 25.35
C GLU A 94 -13.12 -30.54 26.40
N ASN A 95 -12.57 -30.85 27.57
CA ASN A 95 -12.23 -29.84 28.59
C ASN A 95 -10.73 -29.52 28.50
N LEU A 96 -10.42 -28.39 27.84
CA LEU A 96 -9.03 -27.96 27.62
C LEU A 96 -8.25 -27.70 28.92
N VAL A 97 -8.92 -27.24 29.98
CA VAL A 97 -8.27 -27.00 31.28
C VAL A 97 -7.85 -28.32 31.91
N ALA A 98 -8.72 -29.35 31.88
CA ALA A 98 -8.39 -30.68 32.38
C ALA A 98 -7.25 -31.33 31.59
N VAL A 99 -7.21 -31.13 30.27
CA VAL A 99 -6.11 -31.59 29.42
C VAL A 99 -4.81 -30.86 29.78
N LEU A 100 -4.88 -29.55 30.02
CA LEU A 100 -3.73 -28.75 30.44
C LEU A 100 -3.20 -29.19 31.81
N THR A 101 -4.06 -29.49 32.77
CA THR A 101 -3.65 -30.02 34.09
C THR A 101 -2.91 -31.34 33.93
N LYS A 102 -3.41 -32.28 33.10
CA LYS A 102 -2.69 -33.54 32.82
C LYS A 102 -1.32 -33.31 32.18
N VAL A 103 -1.21 -32.33 31.28
CA VAL A 103 0.07 -31.95 30.67
C VAL A 103 1.00 -31.33 31.71
N GLY A 104 0.49 -30.46 32.58
CA GLY A 104 1.24 -29.88 33.70
C GLY A 104 1.76 -30.95 34.64
N ASP A 105 0.90 -31.88 35.09
CA ASP A 105 1.27 -32.99 35.97
C ASP A 105 2.37 -33.87 35.36
N ALA A 106 2.28 -34.15 34.05
CA ALA A 106 3.30 -34.90 33.32
C ALA A 106 4.66 -34.16 33.24
N LEU A 107 4.64 -32.82 33.28
CA LEU A 107 5.83 -31.97 33.30
C LEU A 107 6.31 -31.64 34.73
N GLY A 108 5.56 -32.05 35.76
CA GLY A 108 5.86 -31.75 37.17
C GLY A 108 5.39 -30.35 37.63
N GLU A 109 4.54 -29.68 36.85
CA GLU A 109 4.01 -28.35 37.16
C GLU A 109 2.50 -28.39 37.43
N GLN A 110 2.08 -27.98 38.63
CA GLN A 110 0.66 -27.95 38.98
C GLN A 110 -0.01 -26.72 38.37
N ILE A 111 -0.75 -26.93 37.28
CA ILE A 111 -1.55 -25.89 36.62
C ILE A 111 -3.00 -26.00 37.11
N SER A 112 -3.47 -24.99 37.83
CA SER A 112 -4.86 -24.87 38.26
C SER A 112 -5.69 -24.02 37.31
N GLU A 113 -7.01 -24.20 37.32
CA GLU A 113 -7.95 -23.36 36.56
C GLU A 113 -7.85 -21.88 36.95
N HIS A 114 -7.47 -21.60 38.19
CA HIS A 114 -7.31 -20.23 38.67
C HIS A 114 -6.12 -19.51 38.01
N ASP A 115 -5.08 -20.24 37.62
CA ASP A 115 -3.90 -19.69 36.95
C ASP A 115 -4.17 -19.37 35.47
N VAL A 116 -5.20 -19.96 34.86
CA VAL A 116 -5.55 -19.78 33.46
C VAL A 116 -6.52 -18.61 33.28
N GLU A 117 -6.21 -17.72 32.33
CA GLU A 117 -7.07 -16.62 31.91
C GLU A 117 -7.89 -17.01 30.66
N ILE A 118 -7.21 -17.53 29.64
CA ILE A 118 -7.82 -17.91 28.36
C ILE A 118 -7.22 -19.24 27.92
N CYS A 119 -8.06 -20.20 27.52
CA CYS A 119 -7.62 -21.46 26.93
C CYS A 119 -8.55 -21.83 25.76
N HIS A 120 -8.00 -21.93 24.55
CA HIS A 120 -8.77 -22.27 23.36
C HIS A 120 -7.91 -22.98 22.31
N ARG A 121 -8.56 -23.74 21.42
CA ARG A 121 -7.91 -24.37 20.27
C ARG A 121 -7.61 -23.32 19.19
N ILE A 122 -6.43 -23.42 18.58
CA ILE A 122 -6.07 -22.69 17.37
C ILE A 122 -6.07 -23.67 16.20
N PRO A 123 -6.78 -23.35 15.09
CA PRO A 123 -6.79 -24.18 13.90
C PRO A 123 -5.37 -24.51 13.43
N ALA A 124 -5.15 -25.76 13.03
CA ALA A 124 -3.88 -26.13 12.44
C ALA A 124 -3.64 -25.26 11.19
N ARG A 125 -2.45 -24.64 11.11
CA ARG A 125 -2.06 -23.86 9.93
C ARG A 125 -2.07 -24.80 8.74
N ARG A 126 -2.99 -24.58 7.79
CA ARG A 126 -2.91 -25.19 6.47
C ARG A 126 -1.65 -24.60 5.83
N ASN A 127 -0.63 -25.42 5.59
CA ASN A 127 0.53 -25.03 4.81
C ASN A 127 0.07 -24.76 3.37
N THR A 128 -0.48 -23.58 3.10
CA THR A 128 -0.57 -23.06 1.73
C THR A 128 0.80 -22.49 1.38
N ALA A 129 1.77 -23.38 1.17
CA ALA A 129 2.99 -23.02 0.49
C ALA A 129 2.64 -22.85 -0.99
N GLY A 130 2.71 -21.61 -1.48
CA GLY A 130 2.53 -21.28 -2.89
C GLY A 130 1.27 -20.48 -3.15
N GLY A 131 1.45 -19.27 -3.67
CA GLY A 131 0.36 -18.52 -4.28
C GLY A 131 -0.21 -19.25 -5.48
N GLN A 132 -1.43 -18.83 -5.81
CA GLN A 132 -2.25 -19.18 -6.97
C GLN A 132 -3.07 -20.47 -6.87
N ASP A 133 -4.36 -20.24 -6.61
CA ASP A 133 -5.51 -20.87 -7.26
C ASP A 133 -5.25 -22.21 -7.94
N SER A 134 -5.26 -23.27 -7.15
CA SER A 134 -5.71 -24.57 -7.63
C SER A 134 -6.51 -25.27 -6.54
N VAL A 135 -7.78 -25.54 -6.83
CA VAL A 135 -8.65 -26.38 -6.03
C VAL A 135 -8.12 -27.81 -6.12
N GLN A 136 -7.13 -28.13 -5.29
CA GLN A 136 -6.81 -29.53 -5.00
C GLN A 136 -7.45 -29.91 -3.68
N VAL A 137 -8.45 -30.79 -3.77
CA VAL A 137 -8.98 -31.54 -2.63
C VAL A 137 -7.88 -32.51 -2.20
N GLN A 138 -6.93 -32.04 -1.40
CA GLN A 138 -6.08 -32.94 -0.63
C GLN A 138 -6.88 -33.41 0.58
N SER A 139 -7.06 -34.73 0.66
CA SER A 139 -7.53 -35.46 1.83
C SER A 139 -6.82 -34.93 3.10
N PRO A 140 -7.53 -34.80 4.24
CA PRO A 140 -6.92 -34.27 5.45
C PRO A 140 -5.74 -35.15 5.84
N SER A 141 -4.53 -34.61 5.76
CA SER A 141 -3.36 -35.25 6.38
C SER A 141 -3.68 -35.42 7.86
N SER A 142 -3.57 -36.65 8.36
CA SER A 142 -3.85 -37.07 9.74
C SER A 142 -3.05 -36.32 10.82
N ASP A 143 -2.06 -35.52 10.42
CA ASP A 143 -1.05 -34.94 11.31
C ASP A 143 -1.29 -33.46 11.65
N ALA A 144 -2.36 -32.85 11.15
CA ALA A 144 -2.69 -31.46 11.42
C ALA A 144 -3.63 -31.32 12.64
N THR A 145 -3.22 -31.80 13.81
CA THR A 145 -3.97 -31.55 15.05
C THR A 145 -3.95 -30.05 15.40
N PRO A 146 -5.12 -29.42 15.64
CA PRO A 146 -5.19 -28.04 16.11
C PRO A 146 -4.40 -27.85 17.41
N GLY A 147 -3.62 -26.77 17.49
CA GLY A 147 -2.89 -26.42 18.71
C GLY A 147 -3.84 -25.91 19.80
N ILE A 148 -3.35 -25.82 21.03
CA ILE A 148 -4.05 -25.17 22.15
C ILE A 148 -3.23 -23.95 22.55
N VAL A 149 -3.85 -22.78 22.64
CA VAL A 149 -3.21 -21.59 23.22
C VAL A 149 -3.78 -21.32 24.59
N VAL A 150 -2.86 -21.13 25.54
CA VAL A 150 -3.12 -20.85 26.94
C VAL A 150 -2.52 -19.49 27.30
N VAL A 151 -3.32 -18.63 27.89
CA VAL A 151 -2.91 -17.37 28.50
C VAL A 151 -3.07 -17.52 30.01
N PHE A 152 -2.01 -17.25 30.76
CA PHE A 152 -2.02 -17.30 32.23
C PHE A 152 -2.32 -15.93 32.80
N LYS A 153 -3.06 -15.90 33.92
CA LYS A 153 -3.27 -14.67 34.68
C LYS A 153 -1.92 -14.21 35.23
N ASN A 154 -1.63 -12.91 35.11
CA ASN A 154 -0.47 -12.34 35.81
C ASN A 154 -0.72 -12.48 37.33
N ARG A 155 0.17 -13.20 38.02
CA ARG A 155 0.29 -13.14 39.48
C ARG A 155 0.91 -11.82 39.91
#